data_AF-A0A7V9WMA4-F1
#
_entry.id   AF-A0A7V9WMA4-F1
#
_cell.length_a   1.000
_cell.length_b   1.000
_cell.length_c   1.000
_cell.angle_alpha   90.00
_cell.angle_beta   90.00
_cell.angle_gamma   90.00
#
_symmetry.space_group_name_H-M   'P 1'
#
loop_
_entity.id
_entity.type
_entity.pdbx_description
1 polymer ?
#
loop_
_entity_poly.entity_id
_entity_poly.type
_entity_poly.pdbx_seq_one_letter_code
_entity_poly.pdbx_strand_id
1 'polypeptide(L)'
;MSLWRYADRLPVEPLVTLDEGDTPLVRAPFLSEKTGCDVWLKVEGANPSGSFKDRGMTVAVSRAKGAGAEAVICASTGNTAASAAAYAAR
;
A
#
# COMPACT_ATOMS: atom_id res chain seq x y z
N MET A 1 5.43 -7.71 -8.55
CA MET A 1 4.34 -7.09 -9.35
C MET A 1 3.67 -6.06 -8.44
N SER A 2 3.44 -4.81 -8.85
CA SER A 2 2.91 -3.77 -7.95
C SER A 2 1.36 -3.71 -7.92
N LEU A 3 0.79 -2.78 -7.15
CA LEU A 3 -0.65 -2.48 -7.11
C LEU A 3 -1.20 -2.15 -8.50
N TRP A 4 -0.37 -1.57 -9.37
CA TRP A 4 -0.74 -1.14 -10.71
C TRP A 4 -1.11 -2.27 -11.67
N ARG A 5 -1.00 -3.54 -11.26
CA ARG A 5 -1.71 -4.66 -11.92
C ARG A 5 -3.23 -4.46 -12.01
N TYR A 6 -3.79 -3.55 -11.22
CA TYR A 6 -5.20 -3.16 -11.22
C TYR A 6 -5.44 -1.76 -11.83
N ALA A 7 -4.54 -1.26 -12.68
CA ALA A 7 -4.65 0.07 -13.29
C ALA A 7 -5.96 0.27 -14.08
N ASP A 8 -6.52 -0.80 -14.64
CA ASP A 8 -7.82 -0.79 -15.33
C ASP A 8 -8.99 -0.33 -14.42
N ARG A 9 -8.83 -0.42 -13.10
CA ARG A 9 -9.80 0.01 -12.08
C ARG A 9 -9.38 1.28 -11.34
N LEU A 10 -8.19 1.80 -11.61
CA LEU A 10 -7.58 2.93 -10.92
C LEU A 10 -7.14 3.99 -11.96
N PRO A 11 -8.07 4.72 -12.58
CA PRO A 11 -7.76 5.66 -13.68
C PRO A 11 -7.08 6.93 -13.15
N VAL A 12 -5.79 6.84 -12.83
CA VAL A 12 -4.92 7.95 -12.41
C VAL A 12 -3.62 7.91 -13.19
N GLU A 13 -3.08 9.07 -13.52
CA GLU A 13 -1.77 9.25 -14.17
C GLU A 13 -1.13 10.56 -13.63
N PRO A 14 0.20 10.64 -13.51
CA PRO A 14 1.17 9.58 -13.76
C PRO A 14 1.16 8.52 -12.65
N LEU A 15 1.63 7.31 -12.95
CA LEU A 15 1.80 6.23 -11.96
C LEU A 15 3.07 6.44 -11.12
N VAL A 16 2.90 6.83 -9.85
CA VAL A 16 3.97 6.80 -8.83
C VAL A 16 3.94 5.42 -8.17
N THR A 17 5.09 4.78 -7.96
CA THR A 17 5.15 3.46 -7.30
C THR A 17 6.46 3.24 -6.56
N LEU A 18 6.41 2.38 -5.55
CA LEU A 18 7.55 1.80 -4.85
C LEU A 18 7.52 0.26 -4.92
N ASP A 19 6.81 -0.30 -5.89
CA ASP A 19 6.51 -1.74 -6.02
C ASP A 19 5.65 -2.32 -4.88
N GLU A 20 4.81 -1.48 -4.29
CA GLU A 20 3.83 -1.89 -3.28
C GLU A 20 2.77 -2.85 -3.81
N GLY A 21 2.16 -3.63 -2.92
CA GLY A 21 1.20 -4.66 -3.28
C GLY A 21 1.82 -6.06 -3.33
N ASP A 22 1.07 -7.00 -3.91
CA ASP A 22 1.48 -8.41 -4.09
C ASP A 22 2.11 -9.08 -2.85
N THR A 23 1.69 -8.64 -1.67
CA THR A 23 2.22 -9.10 -0.39
C THR A 23 1.89 -10.58 -0.13
N PRO A 24 2.70 -11.30 0.67
CA PRO A 24 2.46 -12.71 0.96
C PRO A 24 1.07 -12.98 1.54
N LEU A 25 0.44 -14.07 1.08
CA LEU A 25 -0.73 -14.68 1.72
C LEU A 25 -0.27 -16.02 2.31
N VAL A 26 -0.10 -16.06 3.62
CA VAL A 26 0.58 -17.16 4.32
C VAL A 26 -0.42 -17.94 5.15
N ARG A 27 -0.53 -19.25 4.93
CA ARG A 27 -1.37 -20.10 5.77
C ARG A 27 -0.82 -20.13 7.20
N ALA A 28 -1.69 -20.10 8.21
CA ALA A 28 -1.29 -20.08 9.62
C ALA A 28 -1.77 -21.35 10.37
N PRO A 29 -1.06 -22.49 10.26
CA PRO A 29 -1.51 -23.77 10.81
C PRO A 29 -1.86 -23.73 12.29
N PHE A 30 -1.03 -23.07 13.12
CA PHE A 30 -1.27 -22.93 14.55
C PHE A 30 -2.57 -22.18 14.87
N LEU A 31 -2.87 -21.10 14.14
CA LEU A 31 -4.12 -20.37 14.32
C LEU A 31 -5.30 -21.16 13.78
N SER A 32 -5.12 -21.89 12.68
CA SER A 32 -6.15 -22.76 12.14
C SER A 32 -6.55 -23.84 13.14
N GLU A 33 -5.58 -24.51 13.75
CA GLU A 33 -5.82 -25.53 14.79
C GLU A 33 -6.51 -24.91 16.02
N LYS A 34 -6.01 -23.77 16.51
CA LYS A 34 -6.54 -23.10 17.69
C LYS A 34 -7.97 -22.59 17.52
N THR A 35 -8.36 -22.22 16.31
CA THR A 35 -9.68 -21.62 16.03
C THR A 35 -10.69 -22.59 15.42
N GLY A 36 -10.23 -23.74 14.88
CA GLY A 36 -11.06 -24.65 14.09
C GLY A 36 -11.39 -24.15 12.68
N CYS A 37 -10.82 -23.03 12.25
CA CYS A 37 -11.03 -22.42 10.93
C CYS A 37 -9.80 -22.59 10.02
N ASP A 38 -9.94 -22.43 8.70
CA ASP A 38 -8.76 -22.32 7.82
C ASP A 38 -8.26 -20.86 7.79
N VAL A 39 -7.25 -20.56 8.62
CA VAL A 39 -6.72 -19.21 8.83
C VAL A 39 -5.54 -18.92 7.90
N TRP A 40 -5.62 -17.77 7.23
CA TRP A 40 -4.56 -17.22 6.38
C TRP A 40 -4.23 -15.78 6.80
N LEU A 41 -2.96 -15.41 6.67
CA LEU A 41 -2.42 -14.10 7.02
C LEU A 41 -2.04 -13.33 5.75
N LYS A 42 -2.66 -12.17 5.55
CA LYS A 42 -2.24 -11.22 4.51
C LYS A 42 -1.17 -10.29 5.08
N VAL A 43 0.09 -10.53 4.72
CA VAL A 43 1.25 -9.90 5.38
C VAL A 43 1.55 -8.52 4.77
N GLU A 44 0.72 -7.54 5.10
CA GLU A 44 0.84 -6.17 4.59
C GLU A 44 2.07 -5.39 5.09
N GLY A 45 2.76 -5.91 6.10
CA GLY A 45 4.04 -5.38 6.55
C GLY A 45 5.18 -5.56 5.54
N ALA A 46 4.99 -6.37 4.49
CA ALA A 46 5.97 -6.56 3.42
C ALA A 46 5.93 -5.46 2.35
N ASN A 47 5.02 -4.48 2.46
CA ASN A 47 5.02 -3.31 1.58
C ASN A 47 6.24 -2.40 1.88
N PRO A 48 6.66 -1.52 0.94
CA PRO A 48 7.89 -0.73 1.03
C PRO A 48 8.07 0.11 2.30
N SER A 49 7.01 0.76 2.80
CA SER A 49 7.03 1.54 4.04
C SER A 49 6.71 0.69 5.29
N GLY A 50 6.56 -0.63 5.13
CA GLY A 50 6.20 -1.55 6.21
C GLY A 50 4.70 -1.58 6.55
N SER A 51 3.81 -1.08 5.70
CA SER A 51 2.37 -1.12 5.99
C SER A 51 1.46 -1.10 4.76
N PHE A 52 0.19 -1.47 4.94
CA PHE A 52 -0.82 -1.41 3.87
C PHE A 52 -1.12 0.01 3.37
N LYS A 53 -0.68 1.06 4.09
CA LYS A 53 -0.94 2.46 3.71
C LYS A 53 -0.37 2.80 2.33
N ASP A 54 0.69 2.10 1.95
CA ASP A 54 1.33 2.21 0.63
C ASP A 54 0.35 1.98 -0.52
N ARG A 55 -0.59 1.05 -0.38
CA ARG A 55 -1.62 0.80 -1.40
C ARG A 55 -2.52 1.99 -1.67
N GLY A 56 -2.82 2.78 -0.63
CA GLY A 56 -3.60 4.00 -0.80
C GLY A 56 -2.72 5.16 -1.25
N MET A 57 -1.52 5.25 -0.69
CA MET A 57 -0.64 6.39 -0.89
C MET A 57 -0.12 6.49 -2.32
N THR A 58 0.20 5.35 -2.94
CA THR A 58 0.57 5.26 -4.36
C THR A 58 -0.48 5.92 -5.27
N VAL A 59 -1.77 5.64 -5.05
CA VAL A 59 -2.88 6.21 -5.81
C VAL A 59 -3.08 7.69 -5.48
N ALA A 60 -3.05 8.05 -4.19
CA ALA A 60 -3.26 9.42 -3.74
C ALA A 60 -2.19 10.38 -4.27
N VAL A 61 -0.92 9.99 -4.18
CA VAL A 61 0.22 10.79 -4.67
C VAL A 61 0.25 10.84 -6.19
N SER A 62 -0.05 9.72 -6.88
CA SER A 62 -0.22 9.71 -8.35
C SER A 62 -1.25 10.73 -8.80
N ARG A 63 -2.43 10.74 -8.16
CA ARG A 63 -3.50 11.70 -8.47
C ARG A 63 -3.10 13.14 -8.14
N ALA A 64 -2.44 13.38 -7.01
CA ALA A 64 -1.98 14.71 -6.63
C ALA A 64 -0.96 15.25 -7.64
N LYS A 65 0.00 14.43 -8.05
CA LYS A 65 1.01 14.77 -9.06
C LYS A 65 0.37 15.06 -10.42
N GLY A 66 -0.59 14.24 -10.85
CA GLY A 66 -1.36 14.47 -12.07
C GLY A 66 -2.19 15.75 -12.06
N ALA A 67 -2.63 16.19 -10.88
CA ALA A 67 -3.32 17.46 -10.69
C ALA A 67 -2.37 18.67 -10.54
N GLY A 68 -1.05 18.47 -10.64
CA GLY A 68 -0.05 19.53 -10.51
C GLY A 68 0.22 19.98 -9.07
N ALA A 69 -0.11 19.17 -8.06
CA ALA A 69 0.23 19.48 -6.68
C ALA A 69 1.75 19.40 -6.45
N GLU A 70 2.31 20.42 -5.79
CA GLU A 70 3.74 20.48 -5.46
C GLU A 70 4.09 19.81 -4.12
N ALA A 71 3.08 19.59 -3.27
CA ALA A 71 3.25 18.99 -1.95
C ALA A 71 2.02 18.20 -1.51
N VAL A 72 2.23 17.28 -0.57
CA VAL A 72 1.17 16.56 0.15
C VAL A 72 1.32 16.78 1.65
N ILE A 73 0.20 16.78 2.37
CA ILE A 73 0.16 16.94 3.82
C ILE A 73 -0.76 15.89 4.43
N CYS A 74 -0.39 15.37 5.60
CA CYS A 74 -1.26 14.51 6.39
C CYS A 74 -1.07 14.79 7.87
N ALA A 75 -2.16 14.66 8.64
CA ALA A 75 -2.08 14.62 10.10
C ALA A 75 -2.01 13.16 10.53
N SER A 76 -0.81 12.67 10.82
CA SER A 76 -0.59 11.30 11.29
C SER A 76 0.67 11.21 12.13
N THR A 77 0.62 10.36 13.15
CA THR A 77 1.75 10.06 14.05
C THR A 77 2.46 8.74 13.70
N GLY A 78 2.14 8.11 12.55
CA GLY A 78 2.64 6.77 12.24
C GLY A 78 2.62 6.41 10.76
N ASN A 79 2.25 5.17 10.44
CA ASN A 79 2.38 4.54 9.12
C ASN A 79 1.86 5.39 7.94
N THR A 80 0.79 6.17 8.11
CA THR A 80 0.30 7.07 7.05
C THR A 80 1.31 8.17 6.73
N ALA A 81 1.93 8.78 7.75
CA ALA A 81 2.96 9.81 7.55
C ALA A 81 4.22 9.20 6.91
N ALA A 82 4.65 8.01 7.37
CA ALA A 82 5.80 7.32 6.78
C ALA A 82 5.58 7.00 5.30
N SER A 83 4.41 6.45 4.96
CA SER A 83 4.00 6.19 3.58
C SER A 83 3.93 7.49 2.78
N ALA A 84 3.24 8.53 3.28
CA ALA A 84 3.10 9.81 2.58
C ALA A 84 4.46 10.43 2.24
N ALA A 85 5.40 10.44 3.18
CA ALA A 85 6.74 10.94 2.95
C ALA A 85 7.50 10.10 1.91
N ALA A 86 7.40 8.76 1.97
CA ALA A 86 8.08 7.87 1.02
C ALA A 86 7.61 8.06 -0.42
N TYR A 87 6.30 8.20 -0.64
CA TYR A 87 5.74 8.42 -1.98
C TYR A 87 5.92 9.85 -2.48
N ALA A 88 5.85 10.85 -1.59
CA ALA A 88 6.10 12.25 -1.98
C ALA A 88 7.53 12.48 -2.48
N ALA A 89 8.49 11.64 -2.09
CA ALA A 89 9.86 11.69 -2.56
C ALA A 89 10.08 11.12 -3.99
N ARG A 90 9.01 10.75 -4.72
CA ARG A 90 9.06 10.12 -6.05
C ARG A 90 8.45 10.97 -7.18
#